data_AF-A0A1H1NZ85-F1
#
_entry.id   AF-A0A1H1NZ85-F1
#
_cell.length_a   1.000
_cell.length_b   1.000
_cell.length_c   1.000
_cell.angle_alpha   90.00
_cell.angle_beta   90.00
_cell.angle_gamma   90.00
#
_symmetry.space_group_name_H-M   'P 1'
#
loop_
_entity.id
_entity.type
_entity.pdbx_description
1 polymer ?
#
loop_
_entity_poly.entity_id
_entity_poly.type
_entity_poly.pdbx_seq_one_letter_code
_entity_poly.pdbx_strand_id
1 'polypeptide(L)'
;MIRVLNALFFLSLKNLCYDMMRNIYLILCLLSLNVFGQTYNFQIELVDPNVGAQEYWTFEPNYQATTNDDGLNQIFLNNNVTYYETVYGFFNDELIGKMGLLSCADCDPNSFVQDLLAYNAVVQFAVQTDNNTQLPYFYNSLRLNLNSATNGSFS
;
A
#
# COMPACT_ATOMS: atom_id res chain seq x y z
N MET A 1 57.48 -35.84 -10.43
CA MET A 1 56.54 -35.19 -11.35
C MET A 1 55.06 -35.45 -11.00
N ILE A 2 54.61 -36.71 -10.85
CA ILE A 2 53.20 -37.06 -10.53
C ILE A 2 52.67 -36.44 -9.23
N ARG A 3 53.50 -36.36 -8.16
CA ARG A 3 53.09 -35.77 -6.87
C ARG A 3 52.79 -34.27 -6.93
N VAL A 4 53.48 -33.54 -7.82
CA VAL A 4 53.29 -32.09 -7.99
C VAL A 4 52.02 -31.80 -8.80
N LEU A 5 51.71 -32.65 -9.78
CA LEU A 5 50.50 -32.53 -10.60
C LEU A 5 49.23 -32.78 -9.77
N ASN A 6 49.25 -33.77 -8.86
CA ASN A 6 48.14 -34.00 -7.94
C ASN A 6 47.93 -32.83 -6.98
N ALA A 7 48.98 -32.23 -6.43
CA ALA A 7 48.87 -31.09 -5.51
C ALA A 7 48.25 -29.85 -6.17
N LEU A 8 48.64 -29.55 -7.42
CA LEU A 8 48.08 -28.43 -8.20
C LEU A 8 46.60 -28.65 -8.56
N PHE A 9 46.22 -29.89 -8.90
CA PHE A 9 44.83 -30.24 -9.20
C PHE A 9 43.93 -30.10 -7.96
N PHE A 10 44.40 -30.55 -6.79
CA PHE A 10 43.68 -30.39 -5.52
C PHE A 10 43.56 -28.92 -5.08
N LEU A 11 44.56 -28.07 -5.33
CA LEU A 11 44.44 -26.64 -5.07
C LEU A 11 43.41 -25.97 -6.00
N SER A 12 43.42 -26.34 -7.29
CA SER A 12 42.47 -25.80 -8.27
C SER A 12 41.01 -26.14 -7.93
N LEU A 13 40.74 -27.36 -7.44
CA LEU A 13 39.40 -27.78 -7.01
C LEU A 13 38.92 -27.05 -5.75
N LYS A 14 39.82 -26.77 -4.80
CA LYS A 14 39.48 -26.02 -3.58
C LYS A 14 39.07 -24.58 -3.89
N ASN A 15 39.79 -23.92 -4.80
CA ASN A 15 39.46 -22.55 -5.21
C ASN A 15 38.11 -22.50 -5.96
N LEU A 16 37.84 -23.48 -6.83
CA LEU A 16 36.56 -23.57 -7.54
C LEU A 16 35.37 -23.76 -6.56
N CYS A 17 35.56 -24.61 -5.55
CA CYS A 17 34.54 -24.88 -4.54
C CYS A 17 34.28 -23.66 -3.63
N TYR A 18 35.33 -22.92 -3.27
CA TYR A 18 35.21 -21.69 -2.47
C TYR A 18 34.47 -20.59 -3.23
N ASP A 19 34.79 -20.37 -4.51
CA ASP A 19 34.09 -19.38 -5.33
C ASP A 19 32.63 -19.78 -5.61
N MET A 20 32.36 -21.07 -5.81
CA MET A 20 30.98 -21.58 -5.92
C MET A 20 30.18 -21.36 -4.64
N MET A 21 30.74 -21.70 -3.47
CA MET A 21 30.07 -21.48 -2.19
C MET A 21 29.85 -19.98 -1.93
N ARG A 22 30.82 -19.11 -2.23
CA ARG A 22 30.69 -17.65 -2.09
C ARG A 22 29.53 -17.11 -2.93
N ASN A 23 29.41 -17.54 -4.17
CA ASN A 23 28.34 -17.08 -5.06
C ASN A 23 26.96 -17.58 -4.62
N ILE A 24 26.86 -18.81 -4.09
CA ILE A 24 25.61 -19.36 -3.53
C ILE A 24 25.13 -18.54 -2.32
N TYR A 25 26.05 -18.17 -1.41
CA TYR A 25 25.70 -17.32 -0.26
C TYR A 25 25.21 -15.93 -0.67
N LEU A 26 25.79 -15.33 -1.72
CA LEU A 26 25.35 -14.03 -2.24
C LEU A 26 23.95 -14.12 -2.87
N ILE A 27 23.65 -15.17 -3.63
CA ILE A 27 22.32 -15.39 -4.21
C ILE A 27 21.28 -15.62 -3.11
N LEU A 28 21.58 -16.43 -2.09
CA LEU A 28 20.69 -16.64 -0.94
C LEU A 28 20.44 -15.35 -0.15
N CYS A 29 21.44 -14.50 0.04
CA CYS A 29 21.26 -13.18 0.65
C CYS A 29 20.36 -12.27 -0.20
N LEU A 30 20.55 -12.21 -1.51
CA LEU A 30 19.74 -11.39 -2.40
C LEU A 30 18.28 -11.85 -2.47
N LEU A 31 18.03 -13.17 -2.38
CA LEU A 31 16.68 -13.72 -2.31
C LEU A 31 15.98 -13.39 -0.98
N SER A 32 16.72 -13.31 0.13
CA SER A 32 16.15 -12.97 1.44
C SER A 32 15.71 -11.51 1.60
N LEU A 33 16.19 -10.61 0.73
CA LEU A 33 15.86 -9.19 0.79
C LEU A 33 14.51 -8.82 0.16
N ASN A 34 13.89 -9.74 -0.60
CA ASN A 34 12.61 -9.50 -1.27
C ASN A 34 11.38 -9.95 -0.45
N VAL A 35 11.56 -10.36 0.81
CA VAL A 35 10.47 -10.93 1.63
C VAL A 35 9.83 -9.89 2.57
N PHE A 36 10.30 -8.65 2.57
CA PHE A 36 9.63 -7.58 3.32
C PHE A 36 8.52 -7.00 2.45
N GLY A 37 7.32 -7.55 2.59
CA GLY A 37 6.15 -6.98 1.94
C GLY A 37 5.93 -5.55 2.41
N GLN A 38 5.84 -4.59 1.48
CA GLN A 38 5.63 -3.20 1.82
C GLN A 38 4.14 -2.94 1.96
N THR A 39 3.73 -2.38 3.10
CA THR A 39 2.35 -1.93 3.31
C THR A 39 2.28 -0.42 3.09
N TYR A 40 1.36 -0.02 2.22
CA TYR A 40 1.07 1.39 1.96
C TYR A 40 -0.34 1.72 2.43
N ASN A 41 -0.51 2.92 2.97
CA ASN A 41 -1.79 3.42 3.45
C ASN A 41 -2.30 4.52 2.54
N PHE A 42 -3.62 4.61 2.43
CA PHE A 42 -4.30 5.57 1.57
C PHE A 42 -5.53 6.11 2.26
N GLN A 43 -5.88 7.31 1.85
CA GLN A 43 -7.14 7.94 2.19
C GLN A 43 -7.88 8.24 0.89
N ILE A 44 -9.16 7.89 0.85
CA ILE A 44 -10.07 8.24 -0.24
C ILE A 44 -11.25 9.04 0.26
N GLU A 45 -11.87 9.77 -0.66
CA GLU A 45 -13.16 10.40 -0.50
C GLU A 45 -14.08 9.92 -1.61
N LEU A 46 -15.24 9.42 -1.22
CA LEU A 46 -16.27 8.93 -2.12
C LEU A 46 -17.21 10.05 -2.53
N VAL A 47 -17.81 9.92 -3.72
CA VAL A 47 -18.82 10.85 -4.22
C VAL A 47 -20.12 10.70 -3.41
N ASP A 48 -20.56 9.46 -3.19
CA ASP A 48 -21.79 9.07 -2.50
C ASP A 48 -21.47 8.43 -1.14
N PRO A 49 -22.03 8.94 -0.02
CA PRO A 49 -21.80 8.36 1.31
C PRO A 49 -22.43 6.97 1.51
N ASN A 50 -23.27 6.51 0.58
CA ASN A 50 -23.87 5.18 0.61
C ASN A 50 -23.04 4.13 -0.13
N VAL A 51 -21.93 4.53 -0.76
CA VAL A 51 -20.96 3.62 -1.37
C VAL A 51 -19.83 3.35 -0.37
N GLY A 52 -19.23 2.15 -0.42
CA GLY A 52 -18.12 1.76 0.43
C GLY A 52 -18.43 0.59 1.36
N ALA A 53 -17.78 0.55 2.51
CA ALA A 53 -18.01 -0.47 3.53
C ALA A 53 -19.30 -0.14 4.29
N GLN A 54 -20.16 -1.16 4.49
CA GLN A 54 -21.42 -1.00 5.25
C GLN A 54 -21.18 -0.86 6.75
N GLU A 55 -20.01 -1.27 7.25
CA GLU A 55 -19.67 -1.24 8.67
C GLU A 55 -18.62 -0.18 8.97
N TYR A 56 -18.97 0.68 9.94
CA TYR A 56 -18.05 1.63 10.55
C TYR A 56 -17.29 0.91 11.68
N TRP A 57 -15.97 0.83 11.56
CA TRP A 57 -15.03 0.48 12.64
C TRP A 57 -15.42 -0.77 13.46
N THR A 58 -15.44 -1.94 12.82
CA THR A 58 -15.53 -3.23 13.53
C THR A 58 -14.14 -3.82 13.71
N PHE A 59 -13.74 -4.07 14.96
CA PHE A 59 -12.47 -4.73 15.30
C PHE A 59 -12.61 -6.24 15.06
N GLU A 60 -12.85 -6.62 13.79
CA GLU A 60 -13.04 -7.99 13.38
C GLU A 60 -11.72 -8.55 12.81
N PRO A 61 -11.20 -9.67 13.35
CA PRO A 61 -9.94 -10.26 12.89
C PRO A 61 -9.98 -10.84 11.46
N ASN A 62 -11.15 -10.85 10.81
CA ASN A 62 -11.36 -11.32 9.43
C ASN A 62 -11.94 -10.22 8.53
N TYR A 63 -11.66 -8.96 8.84
CA TYR A 63 -12.19 -7.85 8.07
C TYR A 63 -11.77 -7.94 6.61
N GLN A 64 -12.76 -8.06 5.72
CA GLN A 64 -12.54 -8.07 4.28
C GLN A 64 -12.66 -6.65 3.76
N ALA A 65 -11.71 -6.24 2.92
CA ALA A 65 -11.77 -5.00 2.17
C ALA A 65 -12.83 -5.09 1.06
N THR A 66 -14.09 -5.20 1.45
CA THR A 66 -15.24 -5.33 0.55
C THR A 66 -16.12 -4.11 0.64
N THR A 67 -16.61 -3.67 -0.51
CA THR A 67 -17.55 -2.57 -0.64
C THR A 67 -18.84 -3.07 -1.28
N ASN A 68 -19.89 -2.27 -1.23
CA ASN A 68 -21.10 -2.51 -2.01
C ASN A 68 -20.99 -2.09 -3.49
N ASP A 69 -19.81 -1.69 -3.98
CA ASP A 69 -19.56 -1.31 -5.37
C ASP A 69 -18.62 -2.30 -6.07
N ASP A 70 -19.10 -2.91 -7.16
CA ASP A 70 -18.36 -3.93 -7.90
C ASP A 70 -17.07 -3.38 -8.54
N GLY A 71 -17.10 -2.14 -9.04
CA GLY A 71 -15.93 -1.51 -9.67
C GLY A 71 -14.82 -1.24 -8.67
N LEU A 72 -15.19 -0.75 -7.49
CA LEU A 72 -14.25 -0.51 -6.39
C LEU A 72 -13.66 -1.83 -5.86
N ASN A 73 -14.48 -2.88 -5.75
CA ASN A 73 -14.01 -4.23 -5.39
C ASN A 73 -12.99 -4.77 -6.41
N GLN A 74 -13.19 -4.53 -7.72
CA GLN A 74 -12.21 -4.93 -8.73
C GLN A 74 -10.90 -4.14 -8.61
N ILE A 75 -10.97 -2.83 -8.37
CA ILE A 75 -9.77 -2.01 -8.14
C ILE A 75 -8.99 -2.51 -6.92
N PHE A 76 -9.69 -2.84 -5.84
CA PHE A 76 -9.08 -3.36 -4.61
C PHE A 76 -8.40 -4.71 -4.82
N LEU A 77 -9.05 -5.62 -5.56
CA LEU A 77 -8.48 -6.91 -5.91
C LEU A 77 -7.21 -6.75 -6.78
N ASN A 78 -7.27 -5.88 -7.79
CA ASN A 78 -6.14 -5.64 -8.70
C ASN A 78 -4.94 -5.00 -8.01
N ASN A 79 -5.16 -4.26 -6.92
CA ASN A 79 -4.14 -3.53 -6.17
C ASN A 79 -3.81 -4.16 -4.82
N ASN A 80 -4.16 -5.43 -4.59
CA ASN A 80 -3.83 -6.17 -3.36
C ASN A 80 -4.23 -5.41 -2.07
N VAL A 81 -5.41 -4.79 -2.07
CA VAL A 81 -5.93 -4.10 -0.89
C VAL A 81 -6.25 -5.14 0.19
N THR A 82 -5.63 -4.97 1.36
CA THR A 82 -5.78 -5.88 2.50
C THR A 82 -6.70 -5.31 3.57
N TYR A 83 -6.98 -4.01 3.51
CA TYR A 83 -7.82 -3.32 4.48
C TYR A 83 -8.54 -2.17 3.79
N TYR A 84 -9.84 -2.02 4.07
CA TYR A 84 -10.61 -0.86 3.66
C TYR A 84 -11.77 -0.58 4.62
N GLU A 85 -11.75 0.54 5.30
CA GLU A 85 -12.87 0.96 6.14
C GLU A 85 -13.45 2.30 5.72
N THR A 86 -14.77 2.46 5.90
CA THR A 86 -15.41 3.77 5.87
C THR A 86 -15.29 4.40 7.25
N VAL A 87 -14.81 5.65 7.29
CA VAL A 87 -14.56 6.36 8.53
C VAL A 87 -15.54 7.51 8.68
N TYR A 88 -16.01 7.70 9.91
CA TYR A 88 -16.88 8.82 10.23
C TYR A 88 -16.08 10.12 10.22
N GLY A 89 -16.44 11.05 9.33
CA GLY A 89 -15.84 12.38 9.27
C GLY A 89 -16.27 13.26 10.44
N PHE A 90 -15.60 13.15 11.60
CA PHE A 90 -15.99 13.88 12.82
C PHE A 90 -15.86 15.42 12.73
N PHE A 91 -15.13 15.95 11.74
CA PHE A 91 -14.77 17.36 11.65
C PHE A 91 -15.55 18.15 10.59
N ASN A 92 -16.26 17.47 9.68
CA ASN A 92 -17.08 18.11 8.66
C ASN A 92 -18.24 17.18 8.26
N ASP A 93 -19.48 17.69 8.39
CA ASP A 93 -20.69 16.96 8.05
C ASP A 93 -20.73 16.51 6.58
N GLU A 94 -20.10 17.25 5.66
CA GLU A 94 -19.99 16.90 4.24
C GLU A 94 -19.15 15.64 4.00
N LEU A 95 -18.31 15.26 4.96
CA LEU A 95 -17.43 14.08 4.86
C LEU A 95 -18.00 12.84 5.56
N ILE A 96 -19.13 12.97 6.26
CA ILE A 96 -19.76 11.84 6.95
C ILE A 96 -20.13 10.76 5.92
N GLY A 97 -19.62 9.54 6.12
CA GLY A 97 -19.85 8.39 5.25
C GLY A 97 -19.07 8.40 3.93
N LYS A 98 -18.33 9.49 3.61
CA LYS A 98 -17.56 9.59 2.36
C LYS A 98 -16.09 9.24 2.51
N MET A 99 -15.55 9.27 3.73
CA MET A 99 -14.13 9.02 3.93
C MET A 99 -13.84 7.53 4.03
N GLY A 100 -12.79 7.11 3.33
CA GLY A 100 -12.30 5.74 3.38
C GLY A 100 -10.81 5.68 3.71
N LEU A 101 -10.40 4.69 4.50
CA LEU A 101 -8.99 4.36 4.73
C LEU A 101 -8.68 2.99 4.16
N LEU A 102 -7.55 2.90 3.46
CA LEU A 102 -7.13 1.68 2.80
C LEU A 102 -5.71 1.34 3.18
N SER A 103 -5.42 0.04 3.21
CA SER A 103 -4.05 -0.46 3.18
C SER A 103 -3.92 -1.49 2.07
N CYS A 104 -2.82 -1.43 1.32
CA CYS A 104 -2.45 -2.46 0.37
C CYS A 104 -1.14 -3.12 0.80
N ALA A 105 -0.96 -4.40 0.47
CA ALA A 105 0.31 -5.09 0.59
C ALA A 105 0.91 -5.31 -0.80
N ASP A 106 2.17 -4.93 -0.99
CA ASP A 106 2.91 -5.14 -2.23
C ASP A 106 2.25 -4.53 -3.48
N CYS A 107 1.59 -3.37 -3.31
CA CYS A 107 1.01 -2.62 -4.42
C CYS A 107 1.92 -1.47 -4.88
N ASP A 108 1.73 -1.00 -6.12
CA ASP A 108 2.32 0.25 -6.59
C ASP A 108 1.41 1.43 -6.16
N PRO A 109 1.85 2.29 -5.22
CA PRO A 109 1.01 3.36 -4.71
C PRO A 109 0.62 4.38 -5.79
N ASN A 110 1.45 4.61 -6.81
CA ASN A 110 1.13 5.56 -7.87
C ASN A 110 0.07 5.01 -8.80
N SER A 111 0.20 3.73 -9.19
CA SER A 111 -0.80 3.06 -10.01
C SER A 111 -2.14 2.98 -9.27
N PHE A 112 -2.12 2.64 -7.98
CA PHE A 112 -3.34 2.51 -7.21
C PHE A 112 -4.10 3.85 -7.06
N VAL A 113 -3.40 4.95 -6.79
CA VAL A 113 -4.02 6.29 -6.77
C VAL A 113 -4.58 6.66 -8.14
N GLN A 114 -3.90 6.32 -9.23
CA GLN A 114 -4.41 6.57 -10.58
C GLN A 114 -5.67 5.76 -10.88
N ASP A 115 -5.71 4.47 -10.53
CA ASP A 115 -6.90 3.62 -10.71
C ASP A 115 -8.10 4.17 -9.93
N LEU A 116 -7.88 4.60 -8.69
CA LEU A 116 -8.90 5.22 -7.85
C LEU A 116 -9.43 6.52 -8.47
N LEU A 117 -8.54 7.44 -8.88
CA LEU A 117 -8.93 8.73 -9.47
C LEU A 117 -9.54 8.59 -10.87
N ALA A 118 -9.19 7.54 -11.61
CA ALA A 118 -9.82 7.20 -12.89
C ALA A 118 -11.28 6.75 -12.68
N TYR A 119 -11.59 6.16 -11.53
CA TYR A 119 -12.95 5.75 -11.15
C TYR A 119 -13.75 6.89 -10.49
N ASN A 120 -13.74 8.05 -11.15
CA ASN A 120 -14.26 9.32 -10.64
C ASN A 120 -15.79 9.37 -10.41
N ALA A 121 -16.53 8.39 -10.94
CA ALA A 121 -17.95 8.23 -10.65
C ALA A 121 -18.20 7.86 -9.18
N VAL A 122 -17.23 7.21 -8.54
CA VAL A 122 -17.32 6.73 -7.15
C VAL A 122 -16.30 7.43 -6.25
N VAL A 123 -15.08 7.69 -6.73
CA VAL A 123 -14.00 8.28 -5.93
C VAL A 123 -13.71 9.71 -6.39
N GLN A 124 -13.91 10.70 -5.51
CA GLN A 124 -13.63 12.10 -5.82
C GLN A 124 -12.25 12.58 -5.35
N PHE A 125 -11.61 11.83 -4.46
CA PHE A 125 -10.26 12.11 -4.00
C PHE A 125 -9.57 10.83 -3.56
N ALA A 126 -8.27 10.74 -3.80
CA ALA A 126 -7.41 9.66 -3.33
C ALA A 126 -6.00 10.18 -3.10
N VAL A 127 -5.38 9.78 -1.99
CA VAL A 127 -4.00 10.14 -1.66
C VAL A 127 -3.34 9.03 -0.86
N GLN A 128 -2.06 8.80 -1.11
CA GLN A 128 -1.23 7.98 -0.24
C GLN A 128 -0.94 8.74 1.06
N THR A 129 -1.13 8.09 2.19
CA THR A 129 -0.77 8.62 3.51
C THR A 129 0.54 8.02 3.97
N ASP A 130 1.31 8.78 4.74
CA ASP A 130 2.48 8.22 5.41
C ASP A 130 2.04 7.52 6.72
N ASN A 131 2.84 6.56 7.18
CA ASN A 131 2.57 5.85 8.43
C ASN A 131 2.81 6.73 9.68
N ASN A 132 3.31 7.96 9.48
CA ASN A 132 3.75 8.86 10.55
C ASN A 132 2.68 9.91 10.90
N THR A 133 1.73 10.17 10.00
CA THR A 133 0.57 11.01 10.25
C THR A 133 -0.40 10.21 11.12
N GLN A 134 -0.30 10.41 12.44
CA GLN A 134 -1.15 9.80 13.46
C GLN A 134 -2.66 10.07 13.30
N LEU A 135 -3.06 10.85 12.31
CA LEU A 135 -4.44 11.27 12.10
C LEU A 135 -4.81 11.07 10.61
N PRO A 136 -5.45 9.96 10.25
CA PRO A 136 -5.92 9.67 8.88
C PRO A 136 -6.95 10.68 8.32
N TYR A 137 -7.30 11.71 9.09
CA TYR A 137 -8.25 12.77 8.73
C TYR A 137 -7.59 14.06 8.24
N PHE A 138 -6.26 14.16 8.39
CA PHE A 138 -5.56 15.44 8.25
C PHE A 138 -5.63 16.01 6.83
N TYR A 139 -5.48 15.18 5.80
CA TYR A 139 -5.41 15.65 4.42
C TYR A 139 -6.73 16.24 3.92
N ASN A 140 -7.86 15.67 4.32
CA ASN A 140 -9.17 16.18 3.90
C ASN A 140 -9.52 17.50 4.60
N SER A 141 -9.31 17.57 5.92
CA SER A 141 -9.53 18.80 6.67
C SER A 141 -8.62 19.93 6.17
N LEU A 142 -7.35 19.63 5.87
CA LEU A 142 -6.43 20.62 5.30
C LEU A 142 -6.88 21.08 3.91
N ARG A 143 -7.26 20.16 3.02
CA ARG A 143 -7.77 20.48 1.68
C ARG A 143 -8.99 21.39 1.74
N LEU A 144 -9.95 21.08 2.60
CA LEU A 144 -11.17 21.88 2.77
C LEU A 144 -10.86 23.27 3.33
N ASN A 145 -9.98 23.37 4.32
CA ASN A 145 -9.53 24.66 4.85
C ASN A 145 -8.77 25.50 3.83
N LEU A 146 -7.99 24.88 2.95
CA LEU A 146 -7.31 25.58 1.86
C LEU A 146 -8.30 26.06 0.80
N ASN A 147 -9.31 25.25 0.47
CA ASN A 147 -10.36 25.63 -0.46
C ASN A 147 -11.24 26.79 0.09
N SER A 148 -11.57 26.77 1.38
CA SER A 148 -12.33 27.88 1.99
C SER A 148 -11.49 29.16 2.08
N ALA A 149 -10.20 29.05 2.41
CA ALA A 149 -9.28 30.18 2.45
C ALA A 149 -9.02 30.81 1.08
N THR A 150 -8.91 29.99 0.02
CA THR A 150 -8.74 30.47 -1.36
C THR A 150 -10.01 31.09 -1.94
N ASN A 151 -11.19 30.65 -1.49
CA ASN A 151 -12.48 31.23 -1.88
C ASN A 151 -12.91 32.43 -1.02
N GLY A 152 -12.09 32.86 -0.05
CA GLY A 152 -12.33 34.06 0.75
C GLY A 152 -13.50 33.96 1.73
N SER A 153 -14.02 32.76 1.99
CA SER A 153 -15.10 32.54 2.96
C SER A 153 -14.53 31.98 4.25
N PHE A 154 -14.21 32.89 5.18
CA PHE A 154 -14.14 32.57 6.61
C PHE A 154 -15.49 32.93 7.21
N SER A 155 -16.24 31.93 7.70
CA SER A 155 -17.37 32.11 8.60
C SER A 155 -16.89 32.08 10.04
#